data_AF-A0A137QBJ0-F1
#
_entry.id   AF-A0A137QBJ0-F1
#
_cell.length_a   1.000
_cell.length_b   1.000
_cell.length_c   1.000
_cell.angle_alpha   90.00
_cell.angle_beta   90.00
_cell.angle_gamma   90.00
#
_symmetry.space_group_name_H-M   'P 1'
#
loop_
_entity.id
_entity.type
_entity.pdbx_description
1 polymer ?
#
loop_
_entity_poly.entity_id
_entity_poly.type
_entity_poly.pdbx_seq_one_letter_code
_entity_poly.pdbx_strand_id
1 'polypeptide(L)'
;MTLKEGTYRIRYVPVGLQPPFVGGLYAKSTEFGEPLLAEPETPGNPPQIWEVHRNENGKYIITQPGFKTKFAGIGPVLFGWSLSNPSEKFPGGNILFKVNYAEFEIEQVGSGDHLMYSIKVPNPEGPHSPTLNSEFFVAERDHLLVSQAYWSSLRVSRPHPHWQFIPA
;
A
#
# COMPACT_ATOMS: atom_id res chain seq x y z
N MET A 1 1.38 12.12 -12.66
CA MET A 1 2.68 11.48 -12.97
C MET A 1 2.71 10.08 -12.39
N THR A 2 3.49 9.20 -12.99
CA THR A 2 3.70 7.81 -12.55
C THR A 2 4.69 7.79 -11.37
N LEU A 3 4.46 6.94 -10.36
CA LEU A 3 5.42 6.73 -9.28
C LEU A 3 6.68 6.06 -9.83
N LYS A 4 7.86 6.56 -9.47
CA LYS A 4 9.14 5.94 -9.85
C LYS A 4 9.36 4.69 -9.03
N GLU A 5 9.97 3.66 -9.60
CA GLU A 5 10.46 2.52 -8.84
C GLU A 5 11.57 2.95 -7.88
N GLY A 6 11.72 2.21 -6.78
CA GLY A 6 12.77 2.46 -5.81
C GLY A 6 12.37 2.11 -4.38
N THR A 7 13.19 2.57 -3.45
CA THR A 7 13.02 2.29 -2.03
C THR A 7 12.40 3.49 -1.31
N TYR A 8 11.34 3.24 -0.57
CA TYR A 8 10.49 4.26 0.04
C TYR A 8 10.11 3.92 1.48
N ARG A 9 9.90 4.96 2.27
CA ARG A 9 9.00 4.96 3.41
C ARG A 9 7.62 5.37 2.92
N ILE A 10 6.60 4.59 3.26
CA ILE A 10 5.21 4.81 2.81
C ILE A 10 4.40 5.39 3.96
N ARG A 11 4.12 6.70 3.92
CA ARG A 11 3.46 7.44 4.99
C ARG A 11 1.97 7.62 4.70
N TYR A 12 1.13 7.32 5.68
CA TYR A 12 -0.29 7.63 5.65
C TYR A 12 -0.52 9.14 5.78
N VAL A 13 -1.31 9.70 4.87
CA VAL A 13 -1.77 11.09 4.90
C VAL A 13 -3.24 11.08 5.31
N PRO A 14 -3.57 11.53 6.53
CA PRO A 14 -4.94 11.64 6.98
C PRO A 14 -5.77 12.52 6.05
N VAL A 15 -7.05 12.21 5.99
CA VAL A 15 -8.06 13.01 5.31
C VAL A 15 -7.96 14.49 5.70
N GLY A 16 -8.00 15.37 4.70
CA GLY A 16 -8.03 16.81 4.90
C GLY A 16 -6.69 17.43 5.30
N LEU A 17 -5.64 16.62 5.47
CA LEU A 17 -4.29 17.09 5.71
C LEU A 17 -3.48 17.12 4.42
N GLN A 18 -2.63 18.14 4.24
CA GLN A 18 -1.69 18.23 3.13
C GLN A 18 -0.25 18.28 3.68
N PRO A 19 0.70 17.53 3.10
CA PRO A 19 2.12 17.70 3.41
C PRO A 19 2.62 19.12 3.06
N PRO A 20 3.69 19.60 3.72
CA PRO A 20 4.49 18.89 4.72
C PRO A 20 3.85 18.99 6.12
N PHE A 21 3.90 17.89 6.87
CA PHE A 21 3.57 17.85 8.30
C PHE A 21 4.58 16.96 9.04
N VAL A 22 4.78 17.25 10.32
CA VAL A 22 5.73 16.54 11.19
C VAL A 22 5.08 15.27 11.74
N GLY A 23 5.85 14.19 11.77
CA GLY A 23 5.38 12.87 12.20
C GLY A 23 4.50 12.19 11.16
N GLY A 24 3.55 11.39 11.64
CA GLY A 24 2.66 10.57 10.84
C GLY A 24 2.85 9.08 11.10
N LEU A 25 1.98 8.28 10.49
CA LEU A 25 2.03 6.83 10.57
C LEU A 25 2.61 6.29 9.27
N TYR A 26 3.52 5.33 9.37
CA TYR A 26 4.20 4.72 8.23
C TYR A 26 3.89 3.24 8.20
N ALA A 27 3.70 2.71 7.01
CA ALA A 27 3.45 1.29 6.83
C ALA A 27 4.65 0.48 7.35
N LYS A 28 4.35 -0.52 8.19
CA LYS A 28 5.30 -1.35 8.90
C LYS A 28 4.96 -2.82 8.69
N SER A 29 5.99 -3.59 8.38
CA SER A 29 5.91 -5.05 8.32
C SER A 29 5.72 -5.63 9.72
N THR A 30 4.92 -6.68 9.80
CA THR A 30 4.71 -7.48 10.99
C THR A 30 5.28 -8.89 10.77
N GLU A 31 4.86 -9.87 11.57
CA GLU A 31 5.23 -11.27 11.35
C GLU A 31 4.62 -11.82 10.06
N PHE A 32 5.20 -12.91 9.54
CA PHE A 32 4.69 -13.53 8.31
C PHE A 32 3.24 -14.00 8.50
N GLY A 33 2.38 -13.61 7.57
CA GLY A 33 0.96 -13.96 7.59
C GLY A 33 0.09 -12.99 8.37
N GLU A 34 0.70 -12.12 9.18
CA GLU A 34 -0.01 -11.14 10.01
C GLU A 34 -0.36 -9.87 9.22
N PRO A 35 -1.38 -9.11 9.66
CA PRO A 35 -1.71 -7.80 9.14
C PRO A 35 -0.56 -6.80 9.25
N LEU A 36 -0.37 -5.98 8.22
CA LEU A 36 0.50 -4.82 8.26
C LEU A 36 -0.08 -3.75 9.18
N LEU A 37 0.82 -3.00 9.81
CA LEU A 37 0.49 -1.90 10.73
C LEU A 37 0.96 -0.57 10.15
N ALA A 38 0.40 0.52 10.65
CA ALA A 38 0.92 1.86 10.46
C ALA A 38 1.40 2.40 11.81
N GLU A 39 2.69 2.65 11.94
CA GLU A 39 3.27 3.14 13.20
C GLU A 39 4.08 4.41 12.99
N PRO A 40 4.21 5.26 14.01
CA PRO A 40 5.15 6.37 13.94
C PRO A 40 6.59 5.87 13.81
N GLU A 41 7.42 6.65 13.12
CA GLU A 41 8.86 6.41 13.08
C GLU A 41 9.45 6.76 14.46
N THR A 42 9.96 5.75 15.17
CA THR A 42 10.57 5.92 16.49
C THR A 42 12.00 5.37 16.50
N PRO A 43 12.94 6.04 17.21
CA PRO A 43 14.28 5.51 17.39
C PRO A 43 14.24 4.11 18.03
N GLY A 44 14.92 3.14 17.43
CA GLY A 44 15.01 1.76 17.91
C GLY A 44 14.05 0.77 17.26
N ASN A 45 13.06 1.24 16.49
CA ASN A 45 12.25 0.36 15.65
C ASN A 45 12.99 -0.04 14.37
N PRO A 46 12.71 -1.23 13.80
CA PRO A 46 13.21 -1.61 12.49
C PRO A 46 12.80 -0.58 11.41
N PRO A 47 13.63 -0.36 10.39
CA PRO A 47 13.31 0.59 9.32
C PRO A 47 12.00 0.22 8.61
N GLN A 48 11.07 1.17 8.52
CA GLN A 48 9.78 1.04 7.83
C GLN A 48 9.96 1.27 6.32
N ILE A 49 10.84 0.46 5.72
CA ILE A 49 11.33 0.63 4.36
C ILE A 49 10.70 -0.44 3.46
N TRP A 50 10.26 0.01 2.29
CA TRP A 50 9.64 -0.80 1.25
C TRP A 50 10.30 -0.54 -0.09
N GLU A 51 10.48 -1.60 -0.87
CA GLU A 51 10.86 -1.54 -2.28
C GLU A 51 9.58 -1.56 -3.13
N VAL A 52 9.49 -0.63 -4.07
CA VAL A 52 8.34 -0.48 -4.96
C VAL A 52 8.82 -0.75 -6.38
N HIS A 53 8.25 -1.78 -6.98
CA HIS A 53 8.56 -2.24 -8.34
C HIS A 53 7.34 -2.09 -9.23
N ARG A 54 7.54 -1.84 -10.52
CA ARG A 54 6.47 -1.78 -11.52
C ARG A 54 6.60 -2.95 -12.48
N ASN A 55 5.53 -3.72 -12.65
CA ASN A 55 5.51 -4.84 -13.57
C ASN A 55 5.26 -4.38 -15.02
N GLU A 56 5.35 -5.32 -15.97
CA GLU A 56 5.13 -5.08 -17.40
C GLU A 56 3.71 -4.57 -17.72
N ASN A 57 2.73 -4.92 -16.88
CA ASN A 57 1.34 -4.45 -16.96
C ASN A 57 1.14 -3.04 -16.37
N GLY A 58 2.22 -2.40 -15.92
CA GLY A 58 2.20 -1.07 -15.33
C GLY A 58 1.61 -1.00 -13.91
N LYS A 59 1.36 -2.14 -13.26
CA LYS A 59 0.95 -2.27 -11.85
C LYS A 59 2.17 -2.30 -10.94
N TYR A 60 1.96 -2.07 -9.66
CA TYR A 60 3.03 -1.98 -8.67
C TYR A 60 2.99 -3.14 -7.68
N ILE A 61 4.17 -3.54 -7.24
CA ILE A 61 4.40 -4.50 -6.17
C ILE A 61 5.16 -3.77 -5.06
N ILE A 62 4.75 -4.00 -3.81
CA ILE A 62 5.37 -3.39 -2.63
C ILE A 62 5.95 -4.52 -1.76
N THR A 63 7.27 -4.61 -1.69
CA THR A 63 8.00 -5.64 -0.96
C THR A 63 8.93 -5.04 0.07
N GLN A 64 9.36 -5.80 1.07
CA GLN A 64 10.55 -5.42 1.82
C GLN A 64 11.79 -5.48 0.91
N PRO A 65 12.81 -4.65 1.16
CA PRO A 65 14.11 -4.80 0.52
C PRO A 65 14.60 -6.24 0.69
N GLY A 66 14.96 -6.89 -0.40
CA GLY A 66 15.25 -8.32 -0.39
C GLY A 66 16.33 -8.72 0.61
N PHE A 67 16.03 -9.69 1.47
CA PHE A 67 17.06 -10.44 2.18
C PHE A 67 17.79 -11.32 1.16
N LYS A 68 19.09 -11.06 0.93
CA LYS A 68 19.95 -12.01 0.22
C LYS A 68 20.11 -13.24 1.13
N THR A 69 19.31 -14.27 0.93
CA THR A 69 19.50 -15.55 1.61
C THR A 69 20.83 -16.14 1.14
N LYS A 70 21.71 -16.53 2.08
CA LYS A 70 23.01 -17.17 1.78
C LYS A 70 22.87 -18.62 1.26
N PHE A 71 21.65 -19.09 1.03
CA PHE A 71 21.39 -20.45 0.58
C PHE A 71 21.52 -20.51 -0.95
N ALA A 72 22.61 -21.13 -1.41
CA ALA A 72 22.88 -21.38 -2.82
C ALA A 72 21.75 -22.20 -3.45
N GLY A 73 20.98 -21.60 -4.36
CA GLY A 73 20.09 -22.32 -5.27
C GLY A 73 18.61 -21.91 -5.26
N ILE A 74 18.16 -21.10 -4.29
CA ILE A 74 16.79 -20.57 -4.28
C ILE A 74 16.92 -19.05 -4.34
N GLY A 75 16.31 -18.42 -5.36
CA GLY A 75 16.30 -16.96 -5.50
C GLY A 75 15.75 -16.26 -4.25
N PRO A 76 15.98 -14.94 -4.09
CA PRO A 76 15.52 -14.23 -2.90
C PRO A 76 14.01 -14.37 -2.77
N VAL A 77 13.57 -14.88 -1.62
CA VAL A 77 12.15 -14.87 -1.25
C VAL A 77 11.82 -13.47 -0.78
N LEU A 78 11.00 -12.75 -1.56
CA LEU A 78 10.58 -11.40 -1.24
C LEU A 78 9.24 -11.44 -0.50
N PHE A 79 9.24 -10.91 0.72
CA PHE A 79 8.02 -10.67 1.48
C PHE A 79 7.48 -9.29 1.14
N GLY A 80 6.16 -9.15 1.06
CA GLY A 80 5.53 -7.90 0.66
C GLY A 80 4.06 -7.81 1.06
N TRP A 81 3.42 -6.78 0.53
CA TRP A 81 2.03 -6.49 0.78
C TRP A 81 1.16 -7.47 0.00
N SER A 82 0.28 -8.16 0.70
CA SER A 82 -0.65 -9.14 0.14
C SER A 82 -2.07 -8.87 0.64
N LEU A 83 -3.07 -9.38 -0.07
CA LEU A 83 -4.46 -9.30 0.36
C LEU A 83 -4.79 -10.48 1.28
N SER A 84 -5.64 -10.25 2.28
CA SER A 84 -6.09 -11.31 3.20
C SER A 84 -6.74 -12.48 2.47
N ASN A 85 -7.55 -12.18 1.45
CA ASN A 85 -8.16 -13.18 0.59
C ASN A 85 -7.98 -12.81 -0.90
N PRO A 86 -7.04 -13.45 -1.62
CA PRO A 86 -6.78 -13.16 -3.04
C PRO A 86 -7.94 -13.56 -3.97
N SER A 87 -8.85 -14.44 -3.52
CA SER A 87 -9.95 -14.98 -4.33
C SER A 87 -11.30 -14.30 -4.08
N GLU A 88 -11.38 -13.41 -3.10
CA GLU A 88 -12.60 -12.63 -2.86
C GLU A 88 -12.74 -11.54 -3.93
N LYS A 89 -13.86 -11.61 -4.66
CA LYS A 89 -14.24 -10.60 -5.67
C LYS A 89 -14.45 -9.21 -5.09
N PHE A 90 -14.44 -9.06 -3.76
CA PHE A 90 -14.62 -7.81 -3.04
C PHE A 90 -13.36 -7.50 -2.23
N PRO A 91 -12.58 -6.49 -2.63
CA PRO A 91 -11.45 -6.03 -1.83
C PRO A 91 -11.95 -5.56 -0.46
N GLY A 92 -11.60 -6.28 0.60
CA GLY A 92 -12.00 -5.92 1.95
C GLY A 92 -11.17 -6.69 2.95
N GLY A 93 -10.59 -5.98 3.92
CA GLY A 93 -9.86 -6.60 5.03
C GLY A 93 -8.40 -6.20 5.11
N ASN A 94 -7.68 -6.94 5.93
CA ASN A 94 -6.31 -6.62 6.31
C ASN A 94 -5.35 -6.84 5.15
N ILE A 95 -4.37 -5.94 5.02
CA ILE A 95 -3.22 -6.16 4.16
C ILE A 95 -2.25 -7.02 4.96
N LEU A 96 -1.88 -8.19 4.44
CA LEU A 96 -1.02 -9.14 5.13
C LEU A 96 0.41 -9.05 4.64
N PHE A 97 1.34 -9.42 5.51
CA PHE A 97 2.76 -9.53 5.17
C PHE A 97 3.10 -10.95 4.70
N LYS A 98 3.22 -11.17 3.39
CA LYS A 98 3.37 -12.53 2.80
C LYS A 98 4.29 -12.55 1.56
N VAL A 99 4.64 -13.74 1.08
CA VAL A 99 5.47 -13.97 -0.13
C VAL A 99 4.68 -13.93 -1.43
N ASN A 100 3.36 -14.16 -1.38
CA ASN A 100 2.47 -14.04 -2.53
C ASN A 100 1.87 -12.63 -2.54
N TYR A 101 2.67 -11.66 -2.97
CA TYR A 101 2.30 -10.24 -2.95
C TYR A 101 1.20 -9.95 -3.98
N ALA A 102 0.36 -8.96 -3.65
CA ALA A 102 -0.65 -8.46 -4.55
C ALA A 102 -0.06 -7.40 -5.49
N GLU A 103 -0.72 -7.21 -6.62
CA GLU A 103 -0.44 -6.09 -7.53
C GLU A 103 -1.38 -4.93 -7.21
N PHE A 104 -0.86 -3.70 -7.32
CA PHE A 104 -1.58 -2.47 -6.97
C PHE A 104 -1.58 -1.47 -8.13
N GLU A 105 -2.63 -0.67 -8.23
CA GLU A 105 -2.64 0.57 -8.99
C GLU A 105 -2.25 1.72 -8.06
N ILE A 106 -1.17 2.43 -8.39
CA ILE A 106 -0.73 3.60 -7.64
C ILE A 106 -0.83 4.82 -8.56
N GLU A 107 -1.72 5.73 -8.19
CA GLU A 107 -2.05 6.92 -8.97
C GLU A 107 -1.76 8.17 -8.16
N GLN A 108 -1.15 9.17 -8.80
CA GLN A 108 -0.95 10.47 -8.16
C GLN A 108 -2.30 11.17 -7.96
N VAL A 109 -2.52 11.67 -6.75
CA VAL A 109 -3.68 12.46 -6.39
C VAL A 109 -3.24 13.89 -6.06
N GLY A 110 -3.93 14.86 -6.67
CA GLY A 110 -3.69 16.29 -6.46
C GLY A 110 -2.54 16.87 -7.28
N SER A 111 -2.51 18.20 -7.30
CA SER A 111 -1.51 19.04 -7.96
C SER A 111 -0.83 19.91 -6.91
N GLY A 112 0.39 19.57 -6.52
CA GLY A 112 1.17 20.33 -5.53
C GLY A 112 2.61 19.83 -5.46
N ASP A 113 3.43 20.54 -4.68
CA ASP A 113 4.88 20.26 -4.54
C ASP A 113 5.16 18.95 -3.80
N HIS A 114 4.17 18.44 -3.07
CA HIS A 114 4.22 17.15 -2.38
C HIS A 114 3.30 16.16 -3.07
N LEU A 115 3.91 15.18 -3.73
CA LEU A 115 3.21 14.13 -4.45
C LEU A 115 2.50 13.20 -3.45
N MET A 116 1.18 13.18 -3.51
CA MET A 116 0.33 12.24 -2.80
C MET A 116 -0.21 11.21 -3.79
N TYR A 117 -0.50 10.01 -3.29
CA TYR A 117 -0.92 8.89 -4.11
C TYR A 117 -2.10 8.16 -3.49
N SER A 118 -3.00 7.65 -4.32
CA SER A 118 -3.95 6.61 -3.95
C SER A 118 -3.36 5.26 -4.31
N ILE A 119 -3.52 4.28 -3.43
CA ILE A 119 -3.21 2.86 -3.69
C ILE A 119 -4.55 2.16 -3.87
N LYS A 120 -4.68 1.32 -4.90
CA LYS A 120 -5.89 0.55 -5.20
C LYS A 120 -5.52 -0.87 -5.61
N VAL A 121 -6.40 -1.83 -5.34
CA VAL A 121 -6.38 -3.15 -5.95
C VAL A 121 -6.96 -3.03 -7.36
N PRO A 122 -6.30 -3.56 -8.40
CA PRO A 122 -6.81 -3.57 -9.76
C PRO A 122 -8.21 -4.21 -9.82
N ASN A 123 -9.14 -3.57 -10.53
CA ASN A 123 -10.49 -4.09 -10.66
C ASN A 123 -10.46 -5.41 -11.48
N PRO A 124 -10.98 -6.54 -10.95
CA PRO A 124 -11.03 -7.80 -11.68
C PRO A 124 -12.06 -7.79 -12.82
N GLU A 125 -13.04 -6.89 -12.78
CA GLU A 125 -14.06 -6.77 -13.82
C GLU A 125 -13.73 -5.59 -14.74
N GLY A 126 -13.73 -5.82 -16.05
CA GLY A 126 -13.32 -4.86 -17.08
C GLY A 126 -14.12 -3.54 -17.10
N PRO A 127 -13.82 -2.64 -18.05
CA PRO A 127 -14.24 -1.21 -18.03
C PRO A 127 -15.77 -0.94 -18.08
N HIS A 128 -16.61 -1.97 -18.17
CA HIS A 128 -18.07 -1.84 -18.29
C HIS A 128 -18.88 -2.35 -17.09
N SER A 129 -18.23 -2.91 -16.06
CA SER A 129 -18.89 -3.20 -14.78
C SER A 129 -18.96 -1.93 -13.92
N PRO A 130 -19.98 -1.79 -13.02
CA PRO A 130 -19.92 -0.76 -11.99
C PRO A 130 -18.56 -0.86 -11.30
N THR A 131 -17.75 0.20 -11.35
CA THR A 131 -16.35 0.11 -10.96
C THR A 131 -16.28 -0.11 -9.46
N LEU A 132 -15.87 -1.32 -9.06
CA LEU A 132 -15.53 -1.62 -7.69
C LEU A 132 -14.15 -1.04 -7.45
N ASN A 133 -14.09 0.09 -6.75
CA ASN A 133 -12.83 0.68 -6.33
C ASN A 133 -12.43 0.10 -4.99
N SER A 134 -11.14 0.10 -4.70
CA SER A 134 -10.63 -0.20 -3.37
C SER A 134 -9.70 0.89 -2.92
N GLU A 135 -9.78 1.21 -1.64
CA GLU A 135 -8.92 2.19 -1.00
C GLU A 135 -8.28 1.63 0.24
N PHE A 136 -7.06 2.09 0.48
CA PHE A 136 -6.22 1.65 1.57
C PHE A 136 -6.19 2.75 2.63
N PHE A 137 -6.56 2.40 3.85
CA PHE A 137 -6.54 3.30 4.99
C PHE A 137 -5.93 2.61 6.20
N VAL A 138 -5.69 3.41 7.23
CA VAL A 138 -5.26 2.94 8.54
C VAL A 138 -6.49 2.88 9.44
N ALA A 139 -6.83 1.69 9.95
CA ALA A 139 -7.92 1.54 10.91
C ALA A 139 -7.55 2.26 12.22
N GLU A 140 -8.38 3.20 12.68
CA GLU A 140 -8.03 4.11 13.80
C GLU A 140 -7.79 3.39 15.13
N ARG A 141 -8.49 2.28 15.38
CA ARG A 141 -8.45 1.57 16.67
C ARG A 141 -7.15 0.79 16.88
N ASP A 142 -6.70 0.09 15.84
CA ASP A 142 -5.64 -0.92 15.92
C ASP A 142 -4.46 -0.59 14.99
N HIS A 143 -4.52 0.55 14.31
CA HIS A 143 -3.53 1.03 13.32
C HIS A 143 -3.21 0.04 12.20
N LEU A 144 -4.15 -0.85 11.89
CA LEU A 144 -3.99 -1.85 10.82
C LEU A 144 -4.12 -1.20 9.45
N LEU A 145 -3.28 -1.62 8.50
CA LEU A 145 -3.50 -1.33 7.08
C LEU A 145 -4.63 -2.22 6.56
N VAL A 146 -5.67 -1.57 6.06
CA VAL A 146 -6.87 -2.24 5.59
C VAL A 146 -7.26 -1.70 4.22
N SER A 147 -7.80 -2.59 3.39
CA SER A 147 -8.50 -2.20 2.17
C SER A 147 -10.01 -2.22 2.39
N GLN A 148 -10.70 -1.27 1.78
CA GLN A 148 -12.16 -1.26 1.69
C GLN A 148 -12.58 -1.04 0.26
N ALA A 149 -13.45 -1.91 -0.24
CA ALA A 149 -14.11 -1.74 -1.51
C ALA A 149 -15.35 -0.87 -1.40
N TYR A 150 -15.61 -0.11 -2.46
CA TYR A 150 -16.83 0.64 -2.63
C TYR A 150 -17.20 0.73 -4.11
N TRP A 151 -18.50 0.82 -4.37
CA TRP A 151 -19.01 1.00 -5.72
C TRP A 151 -18.94 2.46 -6.13
N SER A 152 -18.39 2.74 -7.32
CA SER A 152 -18.28 4.09 -7.87
C SER A 152 -19.62 4.80 -8.09
N SER A 153 -20.73 4.06 -8.22
CA SER A 153 -22.09 4.61 -8.32
C SER A 153 -22.63 5.15 -6.99
N LEU A 154 -22.10 4.66 -5.86
CA LEU A 154 -22.47 5.06 -4.52
C LEU A 154 -21.53 6.16 -4.02
N ARG A 155 -21.23 7.20 -4.83
CA ARG A 155 -20.39 8.36 -4.46
C ARG A 155 -20.95 9.11 -3.24
N VAL A 156 -20.87 8.50 -2.07
CA VAL A 156 -20.80 9.21 -0.82
C VAL A 156 -19.46 9.91 -0.87
N SER A 157 -19.46 11.23 -0.70
CA SER A 157 -18.27 12.09 -0.59
C SER A 157 -17.46 11.74 0.66
N ARG A 158 -17.06 10.48 0.80
CA ARG A 158 -16.15 10.06 1.84
C ARG A 158 -14.79 10.58 1.44
N PRO A 159 -14.13 11.28 2.35
CA PRO A 159 -12.80 11.75 2.07
C PRO A 159 -11.86 10.55 1.90
N HIS A 160 -11.12 10.57 0.79
CA HIS A 160 -10.29 9.46 0.38
C HIS A 160 -8.92 9.52 1.09
N PRO A 161 -8.43 8.41 1.64
CA PRO A 161 -7.11 8.34 2.23
C PRO A 161 -6.04 8.55 1.14
N HIS A 162 -4.93 9.19 1.53
CA HIS A 162 -3.79 9.41 0.65
C HIS A 162 -2.51 8.85 1.28
N TRP A 163 -1.53 8.58 0.44
CA TRP A 163 -0.24 8.05 0.85
C TRP A 163 0.88 8.89 0.23
N GLN A 164 1.97 9.05 0.98
CA GLN A 164 3.18 9.69 0.48
C GLN A 164 4.31 8.66 0.39
N PHE A 165 4.94 8.59 -0.76
CA PHE A 165 6.12 7.75 -1.01
C PHE A 165 7.36 8.62 -0.83
N ILE A 166 7.99 8.51 0.34
CA ILE A 166 9.17 9.30 0.71
C ILE A 166 10.40 8.45 0.44
N PRO A 167 11.35 8.85 -0.42
CA PRO A 167 12.56 8.09 -0.67
C PRO A 167 13.28 7.72 0.65
N ALA A 168 13.69 6.46 0.76
CA ALA A 168 14.40 5.92 1.92
C ALA A 168 15.92 6.13 1.79
#